data_AF-A0A3N2R5S9-F1
#
_entry.id   AF-A0A3N2R5S9-F1
#
_cell.length_a   1.000
_cell.length_b   1.000
_cell.length_c   1.000
_cell.angle_alpha   90.00
_cell.angle_beta   90.00
_cell.angle_gamma   90.00
#
_symmetry.space_group_name_H-M   'P 1'
#
loop_
_entity.id
_entity.type
_entity.pdbx_description
1 polymer ?
#
loop_
_entity_poly.entity_id
_entity_poly.type
_entity_poly.pdbx_seq_one_letter_code
_entity_poly.pdbx_strand_id
1 'polypeptide(L)'
;MGLSRDISAFGAQRFELTGSDVEYLFDTDRVRCTASQLLRSPMARREPAPPLMRYVSPVLDRPALLDVAGLGCETLRPGPEALHPRTVLARMPRTLCPSEDPAPPRTLADYEAMDLLHRRSAA
;
A
#
# COMPACT_ATOMS: atom_id res chain seq x y z
N MET A 1 -17.90 8.43 -12.58
CA MET A 1 -17.93 7.01 -12.19
C MET A 1 -17.48 6.95 -10.75
N GLY A 2 -18.39 6.65 -9.82
CA GLY A 2 -18.08 6.61 -8.38
C GLY A 2 -17.71 5.20 -7.93
N LEU A 3 -16.93 5.12 -6.85
CA LEU A 3 -16.71 3.89 -6.09
C LEU A 3 -18.05 3.24 -5.74
N SER A 4 -18.27 2.00 -6.18
CA SER A 4 -19.50 1.27 -5.85
C SER A 4 -19.47 0.67 -4.45
N ARG A 5 -18.28 0.55 -3.84
CA ARG A 5 -18.04 -0.02 -2.51
C ARG A 5 -16.79 0.57 -1.86
N ASP A 6 -16.82 0.67 -0.54
CA ASP A 6 -15.65 0.97 0.29
C ASP A 6 -14.60 -0.15 0.19
N ILE A 7 -13.33 0.19 0.40
CA ILE A 7 -12.22 -0.76 0.42
C ILE A 7 -11.84 -1.05 1.88
N SER A 8 -11.93 -2.30 2.30
CA SER A 8 -11.43 -2.75 3.60
C SER A 8 -9.98 -3.21 3.47
N ALA A 9 -9.12 -2.73 4.36
CA ALA A 9 -7.69 -3.05 4.34
C ALA A 9 -7.14 -3.28 5.76
N PHE A 10 -6.12 -4.13 5.86
CA PHE A 10 -5.40 -4.30 7.13
C PHE A 10 -4.63 -3.05 7.49
N GLY A 11 -4.45 -2.76 8.79
CA GLY A 11 -3.80 -1.54 9.25
C GLY A 11 -2.39 -1.30 8.69
N ALA A 12 -1.63 -2.37 8.40
CA ALA A 12 -0.29 -2.27 7.80
C ALA A 12 -0.29 -2.32 6.26
N GLN A 13 -1.46 -2.48 5.63
CA GLN A 13 -1.59 -2.42 4.17
C GLN A 13 -1.10 -1.05 3.70
N ARG A 14 -0.26 -1.04 2.66
CA ARG A 14 0.32 0.17 2.11
C ARG A 14 -0.42 0.64 0.87
N PHE A 15 -0.54 1.94 0.76
CA PHE A 15 -1.13 2.66 -0.35
C PHE A 15 -0.16 3.70 -0.86
N GLU A 16 -0.18 3.91 -2.16
CA GLU A 16 0.50 5.02 -2.81
C GLU A 16 -0.45 6.21 -2.94
N LEU A 17 0.06 7.37 -2.53
CA LEU A 17 -0.60 8.66 -2.69
C LEU A 17 0.19 9.47 -3.72
N THR A 18 -0.54 10.07 -4.66
CA THR A 18 -0.01 10.89 -5.75
C THR A 18 -0.76 12.22 -5.82
N GLY A 19 -0.21 13.21 -6.53
CA GLY A 19 -0.86 14.50 -6.80
C GLY A 19 -0.06 15.71 -6.30
N SER A 20 -0.57 16.91 -6.56
CA SER A 20 0.16 18.18 -6.37
C SER A 20 0.66 18.41 -4.94
N ASP A 21 -0.12 18.04 -3.92
CA ASP A 21 0.32 18.17 -2.53
C ASP A 21 1.53 17.28 -2.21
N VAL A 22 1.62 16.12 -2.87
CA VAL A 22 2.74 15.18 -2.69
C VAL A 22 4.00 15.76 -3.32
N GLU A 23 3.89 16.27 -4.55
CA GLU A 23 4.97 16.94 -5.27
C GLU A 23 5.49 18.14 -4.48
N TYR A 24 4.59 18.97 -3.95
CA TYR A 24 4.95 20.17 -3.20
C TYR A 24 5.64 19.87 -1.86
N LEU A 25 5.16 18.87 -1.11
CA LEU A 25 5.67 18.59 0.24
C LEU A 25 6.91 17.71 0.26
N PHE A 26 7.06 16.83 -0.72
CA PHE A 26 8.04 15.74 -0.66
C PHE A 26 8.99 15.71 -1.85
N ASP A 27 8.86 16.64 -2.82
CA ASP A 27 9.68 16.70 -4.03
C ASP A 27 9.68 15.37 -4.81
N THR A 28 8.53 14.70 -4.83
CA THR A 28 8.30 13.43 -5.53
C THR A 28 6.84 13.34 -5.99
N ASP A 29 6.61 12.64 -7.08
CA ASP A 29 5.28 12.35 -7.64
C ASP A 29 4.44 11.39 -6.80
N ARG A 30 5.10 10.59 -5.94
CA ARG A 30 4.47 9.50 -5.20
C ARG A 30 5.08 9.23 -3.84
N VAL A 31 4.23 8.98 -2.86
CA VAL A 31 4.61 8.58 -1.50
C VAL A 31 3.76 7.42 -1.02
N ARG A 32 4.28 6.65 -0.06
CA ARG A 32 3.57 5.53 0.56
C ARG A 32 3.09 5.88 1.95
N CYS A 33 1.90 5.45 2.28
CA CYS A 33 1.36 5.46 3.64
C CYS A 33 0.72 4.10 3.96
N THR A 34 0.42 3.86 5.23
CA THR A 34 -0.34 2.69 5.67
C THR A 34 -1.82 3.02 5.87
N ALA A 35 -2.69 2.01 5.77
CA ALA A 35 -4.11 2.15 6.06
C ALA A 35 -4.37 2.75 7.46
N SER A 36 -3.55 2.40 8.44
CA SER A 36 -3.64 2.96 9.80
C SER A 36 -3.42 4.46 9.84
N GLN A 37 -2.52 4.99 8.99
CA GLN A 37 -2.27 6.43 8.91
C GLN A 37 -3.47 7.17 8.30
N LEU A 38 -4.20 6.54 7.37
CA LEU A 38 -5.41 7.12 6.76
C LEU A 38 -6.56 7.32 7.75
N LEU A 39 -6.60 6.58 8.87
CA LEU A 39 -7.62 6.73 9.93
C LEU A 39 -7.62 8.13 10.58
N ARG A 40 -6.59 8.93 10.32
CA ARG A 40 -6.47 10.31 10.78
C ARG A 40 -7.14 11.33 9.84
N SER A 41 -7.83 10.83 8.82
CA SER A 41 -8.59 11.61 7.83
C SER A 41 -10.06 11.17 7.81
N PRO A 42 -10.98 11.98 7.30
CA PRO A 42 -12.37 11.57 7.10
C PRO A 42 -12.54 10.47 6.02
N MET A 43 -11.49 10.15 5.27
CA MET A 43 -11.53 9.17 4.17
C MET A 43 -11.44 7.71 4.63
N ALA A 44 -11.15 7.45 5.90
CA ALA A 44 -11.03 6.09 6.42
C ALA A 44 -11.70 5.95 7.80
N ARG A 45 -12.27 4.78 8.05
CA ARG A 45 -12.84 4.40 9.35
C ARG A 45 -12.33 3.03 9.77
N ARG A 46 -12.29 2.78 11.08
CA ARG A 46 -12.10 1.41 11.57
C ARG A 46 -13.35 0.59 11.28
N GLU A 47 -13.14 -0.60 10.74
CA GLU A 47 -14.20 -1.57 10.50
C GLU A 47 -14.02 -2.74 11.49
N PRO A 48 -15.08 -3.19 12.18
CA PRO A 48 -15.03 -4.39 13.01
C PRO A 48 -14.63 -5.61 12.16
N ALA A 49 -13.63 -6.35 12.63
CA ALA A 49 -13.15 -7.56 11.96
C ALA A 49 -13.14 -8.75 12.95
N PRO A 50 -13.40 -9.98 12.48
CA PRO A 50 -13.22 -11.17 13.29
C PRO A 50 -11.75 -11.32 13.73
N PRO A 51 -11.47 -12.02 14.85
CA PRO A 51 -10.12 -12.21 15.36
C PRO A 51 -9.22 -13.00 14.39
N LEU A 52 -9.82 -13.79 13.50
CA LEU A 52 -9.14 -14.50 12.43
C LEU A 52 -9.87 -14.23 11.12
N MET A 53 -9.12 -13.82 10.09
CA MET A 53 -9.63 -13.58 8.75
C MET A 53 -8.74 -14.27 7.73
N ARG A 54 -9.35 -14.93 6.74
CA ARG A 54 -8.62 -15.38 5.55
C ARG A 54 -8.50 -14.19 4.60
N TYR A 55 -7.27 -13.76 4.33
CA TYR A 55 -6.99 -12.77 3.30
C TYR A 55 -6.23 -13.42 2.15
N VAL A 56 -6.38 -12.86 0.96
CA VAL A 56 -5.61 -13.21 -0.22
C VAL A 56 -4.96 -11.93 -0.71
N SER A 57 -3.64 -11.96 -0.87
CA SER A 57 -2.92 -10.87 -1.52
C SER A 57 -2.11 -11.47 -2.66
N PRO A 58 -2.28 -10.97 -3.90
CA PRO A 58 -1.52 -11.48 -5.02
C PRO A 58 -0.04 -11.16 -4.83
N VAL A 59 0.79 -12.04 -5.36
CA VAL A 59 2.23 -11.81 -5.50
C VAL A 59 2.50 -11.65 -6.98
N LEU A 60 3.01 -10.48 -7.37
CA LEU A 60 3.27 -10.15 -8.77
C LEU A 60 4.69 -10.55 -9.15
N ASP A 61 4.92 -10.88 -10.42
CA ASP A 61 6.26 -11.18 -10.97
C ASP A 61 7.18 -9.95 -10.93
N ARG A 62 6.60 -8.75 -11.00
CA ARG A 62 7.31 -7.47 -10.90
C ARG A 62 6.66 -6.57 -9.86
N PRO A 63 7.44 -5.64 -9.28
CA PRO A 63 6.91 -4.57 -8.45
C PRO A 63 5.88 -3.74 -9.21
N ALA A 64 4.62 -3.82 -8.79
CA ALA A 64 3.55 -3.01 -9.32
C ALA A 64 2.48 -2.79 -8.24
N LEU A 65 1.68 -1.75 -8.46
CA LEU A 65 0.51 -1.48 -7.63
C LEU A 65 -0.72 -2.08 -8.28
N LEU A 66 -1.64 -2.55 -7.45
CA LEU A 66 -3.00 -2.79 -7.90
C LEU A 66 -3.76 -1.48 -7.85
N ASP A 67 -4.35 -1.09 -8.96
CA ASP A 67 -5.37 -0.04 -8.94
C ASP A 67 -6.63 -0.60 -8.28
N VAL A 68 -6.90 -0.11 -7.06
CA VAL A 68 -8.12 -0.41 -6.33
C VAL A 68 -8.93 0.88 -6.30
N ALA A 69 -9.72 1.06 -7.36
CA ALA A 69 -10.65 2.18 -7.53
C ALA A 69 -10.00 3.57 -7.40
N GLY A 70 -8.91 3.76 -8.13
CA GLY A 70 -8.13 4.99 -8.18
C GLY A 70 -7.07 5.09 -7.08
N LEU A 71 -7.01 4.12 -6.17
CA LEU A 71 -6.00 4.04 -5.12
C LEU A 71 -4.98 2.96 -5.45
N GLY A 72 -3.72 3.35 -5.60
CA GLY A 72 -2.61 2.41 -5.78
C GLY A 72 -2.36 1.62 -4.50
N CYS A 73 -2.66 0.32 -4.52
CA CYS A 73 -2.50 -0.58 -3.39
C CYS A 73 -1.27 -1.47 -3.58
N GLU A 74 -0.38 -1.52 -2.59
CA GLU A 74 0.81 -2.37 -2.66
C GLU A 74 0.43 -3.86 -2.52
N THR A 75 0.99 -4.71 -3.38
CA THR A 75 0.82 -6.16 -3.27
C THR A 75 1.69 -6.78 -2.19
N LEU A 76 1.44 -8.05 -1.85
CA LEU A 76 2.32 -8.77 -0.94
C LEU A 76 3.72 -8.84 -1.55
N ARG A 77 4.70 -8.22 -0.86
CA ARG A 77 6.10 -8.42 -1.18
C ARG A 77 6.51 -9.80 -0.67
N PRO A 78 7.27 -10.58 -1.46
CA PRO A 78 7.73 -11.92 -1.07
C PRO A 78 8.63 -11.91 0.19
N GLY A 79 9.11 -10.71 0.59
CA GLY A 79 10.03 -10.54 1.69
C GLY A 79 11.46 -10.90 1.27
N PRO A 80 12.42 -10.92 2.22
CA PRO A 80 13.81 -11.22 1.89
C PRO A 80 13.94 -12.62 1.29
N GLU A 81 14.87 -12.76 0.33
CA GLU A 81 15.13 -14.02 -0.38
C GLU A 81 15.40 -15.20 0.57
N ALA A 82 15.98 -14.93 1.74
CA ALA A 82 16.23 -15.91 2.79
C ALA A 82 14.96 -16.63 3.30
N LEU A 83 13.78 -16.03 3.14
CA LEU A 83 12.50 -16.63 3.53
C LEU A 83 11.85 -17.44 2.40
N HIS A 84 12.30 -17.29 1.15
CA HIS A 84 11.72 -17.97 -0.01
C HIS A 84 11.60 -19.49 0.15
N PRO A 85 12.59 -20.22 0.70
CA PRO A 85 12.50 -21.68 0.88
C PRO A 85 11.34 -22.14 1.78
N ARG A 86 10.75 -21.24 2.58
CA ARG A 86 9.65 -21.52 3.50
C ARG A 86 8.28 -21.11 2.95
N THR A 87 8.21 -20.69 1.69
CA THR A 87 6.98 -20.21 1.05
C THR A 87 6.63 -21.05 -0.17
N VAL A 88 5.46 -20.79 -0.76
CA VAL A 88 5.06 -21.38 -2.05
C VAL A 88 6.03 -21.05 -3.18
N LEU A 89 6.84 -19.99 -3.03
CA LEU A 89 7.85 -19.58 -4.00
C LEU A 89 9.06 -20.52 -4.04
N ALA A 90 9.26 -21.37 -3.03
CA ALA A 90 10.38 -22.33 -2.97
C ALA A 90 10.42 -23.28 -4.18
N ARG A 91 9.27 -23.52 -4.81
CA ARG A 91 9.12 -24.42 -5.96
C ARG A 91 9.21 -23.69 -7.30
N MET A 92 9.38 -22.37 -7.28
CA MET A 92 9.37 -21.52 -8.46
C MET A 92 10.80 -21.33 -8.99
N PRO A 93 11.04 -21.43 -10.32
CA PRO A 93 12.33 -21.06 -10.89
C PRO A 93 12.71 -19.62 -10.53
N ARG A 94 13.98 -19.38 -10.17
CA ARG A 94 14.47 -18.05 -9.75
C ARG A 94 14.21 -16.94 -10.77
N THR A 95 14.22 -17.26 -12.06
CA THR A 95 13.92 -16.32 -13.14
C THR A 95 12.47 -15.87 -13.19
N LEU A 96 11.57 -16.63 -12.57
CA LEU A 96 10.16 -16.30 -12.45
C LEU A 96 9.83 -15.71 -11.08
N CYS A 97 10.72 -15.87 -10.09
CA CYS A 97 10.49 -15.34 -8.74
C CYS A 97 10.25 -13.83 -8.78
N PRO A 98 9.24 -13.34 -8.04
CA PRO A 98 8.99 -11.92 -7.84
C PRO A 98 10.27 -11.18 -7.45
N SER A 99 10.59 -10.11 -8.17
CA SER A 99 11.70 -9.23 -7.81
C SER A 99 11.26 -8.15 -6.82
N GLU A 100 12.19 -7.69 -5.99
CA GLU A 100 11.97 -6.49 -5.19
C GLU A 100 12.08 -5.22 -6.04
N ASP A 101 11.36 -4.19 -5.61
CA ASP A 101 11.42 -2.85 -6.18
C ASP A 101 12.77 -2.21 -5.86
N PRO A 102 13.60 -1.88 -6.87
CA PRO A 102 14.92 -1.30 -6.63
C PRO A 102 14.85 0.15 -6.12
N ALA A 103 13.74 0.85 -6.34
CA ALA A 103 13.57 2.25 -5.95
C ALA A 103 12.15 2.47 -5.40
N PRO A 104 11.83 1.91 -4.22
CA PRO A 104 10.51 2.05 -3.64
C PRO A 104 10.20 3.53 -3.31
N PRO A 105 8.98 4.02 -3.62
CA PRO A 105 8.49 5.29 -3.11
C PRO A 105 8.76 5.48 -1.63
N ARG A 106 9.07 6.72 -1.28
CA ARG A 106 9.29 7.13 0.10
C ARG A 106 8.07 6.79 0.95
N THR A 107 8.30 6.10 2.07
CA THR A 107 7.24 5.84 3.05
C THR A 107 7.17 6.99 4.04
N LEU A 108 5.98 7.57 4.20
CA LEU A 108 5.72 8.69 5.11
C LEU A 108 5.78 8.24 6.57
N ALA A 109 6.41 9.06 7.39
CA ALA A 109 6.24 8.99 8.84
C ALA A 109 4.82 9.43 9.24
N ASP A 110 4.39 9.08 10.46
CA ASP A 110 3.04 9.38 10.95
C ASP A 110 2.66 10.87 10.89
N TYR A 111 3.60 11.75 11.24
CA TYR A 111 3.37 13.20 11.20
C TYR A 111 3.31 13.76 9.77
N GLU A 112 4.02 13.15 8.83
CA GLU A 112 4.01 13.55 7.42
C GLU A 112 2.71 13.12 6.74
N ALA A 113 2.25 11.90 7.04
CA ALA A 113 0.95 11.42 6.60
C ALA A 113 -0.17 12.31 7.17
N MET A 114 -0.06 12.74 8.43
CA MET A 114 -0.99 13.68 9.05
C MET A 114 -1.08 15.02 8.31
N ASP A 115 0.06 15.65 8.02
CA ASP A 115 0.08 16.95 7.35
C ASP A 115 -0.50 16.88 5.93
N LEU A 116 -0.13 15.85 5.17
CA LEU A 116 -0.66 15.59 3.84
C LEU A 116 -2.19 15.38 3.87
N LEU A 117 -2.69 14.56 4.79
CA LEU A 117 -4.12 14.27 4.90
C LEU A 117 -4.94 15.48 5.35
N HIS A 118 -4.39 16.33 6.22
CA HIS A 118 -5.06 17.55 6.66
C HIS A 118 -5.29 18.50 5.48
N ARG A 119 -4.27 18.71 4.63
CA ARG A 119 -4.38 19.55 3.43
C ARG A 119 -5.43 19.03 2.45
N ARG A 120 -5.46 17.72 2.22
CA ARG A 120 -6.46 17.09 1.33
C ARG A 120 -7.89 17.16 1.84
N SER A 121 -8.09 17.26 3.15
CA SER A 121 -9.43 17.41 3.74
C SER A 121 -9.96 18.85 3.70
N ALA A 122 -9.09 19.83 3.42
CA ALA A 122 -9.42 21.24 3.35
C ALA A 122 -9.68 21.75 1.91
N ALA A 123 -9.41 20.91 0.91
CA ALA A 123 -9.68 21.14 -0.51
C ALA A 123 -11.05 20.58 -0.92
#